data_AF-A0A2E4AAT2-F1
#
_entry.id   AF-A0A2E4AAT2-F1
#
_cell.length_a   1.000
_cell.length_b   1.000
_cell.length_c   1.000
_cell.angle_alpha   90.00
_cell.angle_beta   90.00
_cell.angle_gamma   90.00
#
_symmetry.space_group_name_H-M   'P 1'
#
loop_
_entity.id
_entity.type
_entity.pdbx_description
1 polymer ?
#
loop_
_entity_poly.entity_id
_entity_poly.type
_entity_poly.pdbx_seq_one_letter_code
_entity_poly.pdbx_strand_id
1 'polypeptide(L)'
;MKNSTLITLLFFVLTSLKAFSQGEWIEETIDPETGLRTGKIEINGVIATINSGVDLSGINLEGADLEGANLERAILITTNLKEANLKGANLTYSRLNSANFSNANLSESNLSGSILQGSDFSSANLYKSNISSTNMSNANFKDSNLENAYLYSVSIQRTNFSGSNINGSSIYPSYNSSNESVQAIQNLDLKIQLEQLKAMNAISDKIEILNTRINELAAKVEEKDEKIAILEKRPTLEEVQEGRAGSIVLAVEPDGDNITLGLTIEQSDNLVEWTKLNGEMTRTIPIPDGKKFYRFALDK
;
A
#
# COMPACT_ATOMS: atom_id res chain seq x y z
N MET A 1 53.10 2.95 8.73
CA MET A 1 52.69 1.85 9.65
C MET A 1 51.38 2.08 10.41
N LYS A 2 50.79 3.30 10.49
CA LYS A 2 49.53 3.53 11.24
C LYS A 2 48.22 3.24 10.47
N ASN A 3 48.24 3.19 9.13
CA ASN A 3 47.01 2.97 8.34
C ASN A 3 46.64 1.49 8.17
N SER A 4 47.60 0.56 8.28
CA SER A 4 47.34 -0.88 8.16
C SER A 4 46.62 -1.40 9.40
N THR A 5 47.05 -1.00 10.60
CA THR A 5 46.43 -1.43 11.86
C THR A 5 45.01 -0.88 12.02
N LEU A 6 44.73 0.33 11.54
CA LEU A 6 43.40 0.93 11.60
C LEU A 6 42.41 0.25 10.65
N ILE A 7 42.86 -0.16 9.45
CA ILE A 7 42.03 -0.91 8.50
C ILE A 7 41.79 -2.34 8.99
N THR A 8 42.78 -3.01 9.58
CA THR A 8 42.60 -4.34 10.18
C THR A 8 41.67 -4.29 11.39
N LEU A 9 41.78 -3.25 12.24
CA LEU A 9 40.88 -3.06 13.37
C LEU A 9 39.46 -2.69 12.91
N LEU A 10 39.30 -1.89 11.84
CA LEU A 10 38.00 -1.55 11.26
C LEU A 10 37.34 -2.76 10.60
N PHE A 11 38.12 -3.65 9.96
CA PHE A 11 37.62 -4.92 9.44
C PHE A 11 37.18 -5.86 10.58
N PHE A 12 37.96 -5.94 11.66
CA PHE A 12 37.63 -6.75 12.84
C PHE A 12 36.40 -6.22 13.60
N VAL A 13 36.23 -4.89 13.65
CA VAL A 13 35.10 -4.23 14.31
C VAL A 13 33.82 -4.29 13.46
N LEU A 14 33.92 -4.28 12.11
CA LEU A 14 32.77 -4.51 11.24
C LEU A 14 32.32 -5.99 11.22
N THR A 15 33.22 -6.95 11.43
CA THR A 15 32.82 -8.35 11.65
C THR A 15 32.17 -8.57 13.02
N SER A 16 32.50 -7.77 14.03
CA SER A 16 31.91 -7.88 15.38
C SER A 16 30.61 -7.10 15.58
N LEU A 17 30.03 -6.50 14.53
CA LEU A 17 28.78 -5.74 14.59
C LEU A 17 27.66 -6.27 13.68
N LYS A 18 27.72 -7.55 13.30
CA LYS A 18 26.54 -8.28 12.82
C LYS A 18 25.93 -9.03 14.01
N ALA A 19 24.69 -8.69 14.34
CA ALA A 19 23.96 -9.33 15.42
C ALA A 19 23.73 -10.82 15.12
N PHE A 20 24.23 -11.70 15.99
CA PHE A 20 23.75 -13.07 16.28
C PHE A 20 23.07 -13.85 15.14
N SER A 21 23.77 -14.17 14.04
CA SER A 21 23.46 -15.42 13.31
C SER A 21 24.27 -16.55 13.96
N GLN A 22 23.58 -17.52 14.57
CA GLN A 22 24.24 -18.77 14.94
C GLN A 22 24.50 -19.51 13.63
N GLY A 23 25.75 -19.77 13.22
CA GLY A 23 26.05 -20.48 11.97
C GLY A 23 26.37 -19.56 10.80
N GLU A 24 27.64 -19.16 10.67
CA GLU A 24 28.14 -18.32 9.58
C GLU A 24 28.90 -19.15 8.53
N TRP A 25 28.89 -18.67 7.28
CA TRP A 25 29.71 -19.22 6.21
C TRP A 25 31.17 -18.88 6.43
N ILE A 26 32.01 -19.90 6.59
CA ILE A 26 33.47 -19.77 6.73
C ILE A 26 34.18 -20.04 5.39
N GLU A 27 33.52 -20.76 4.49
CA GLU A 27 33.91 -20.93 3.09
C GLU A 27 32.63 -20.82 2.25
N GLU A 28 32.62 -19.95 1.25
CA GLU A 28 31.43 -19.70 0.42
C GLU A 28 31.80 -19.72 -1.06
N THR A 29 30.97 -20.39 -1.85
CA THR A 29 30.99 -20.36 -3.31
C THR A 29 29.56 -20.17 -3.80
N ILE A 30 29.35 -19.12 -4.59
CA ILE A 30 28.05 -18.77 -5.18
C ILE A 30 28.06 -19.20 -6.64
N ASP A 31 27.11 -20.04 -7.02
CA ASP A 31 26.89 -20.43 -8.40
C ASP A 31 26.39 -19.21 -9.20
N PRO A 32 27.07 -18.80 -10.29
CA PRO A 32 26.76 -17.57 -11.00
C PRO A 32 25.46 -17.63 -11.82
N GLU A 33 24.96 -18.82 -12.13
CA GLU A 33 23.74 -19.00 -12.94
C GLU A 33 22.49 -19.04 -12.06
N THR A 34 22.59 -19.72 -10.92
CA THR A 34 21.47 -19.99 -10.02
C THR A 34 21.45 -19.09 -8.79
N GLY A 35 22.58 -18.48 -8.43
CA GLY A 35 22.76 -17.73 -7.19
C GLY A 35 22.85 -18.62 -5.94
N LEU A 36 22.85 -19.95 -6.09
CA LEU A 36 22.89 -20.87 -4.96
C LEU A 36 24.28 -20.93 -4.31
N ARG A 37 24.31 -21.08 -2.99
CA ARG A 37 25.53 -21.10 -2.18
C ARG A 37 25.93 -22.52 -1.82
N THR A 38 27.22 -22.79 -1.86
CA THR A 38 27.87 -24.01 -1.36
C THR A 38 29.13 -23.64 -0.59
N GLY A 39 29.68 -24.57 0.19
CA GLY A 39 30.88 -24.33 0.98
C GLY A 39 30.79 -24.91 2.37
N LYS A 40 31.24 -24.18 3.39
CA LYS A 40 31.22 -24.64 4.79
C LYS A 40 30.64 -23.57 5.69
N ILE A 41 29.83 -24.01 6.64
CA ILE A 41 29.34 -23.19 7.74
C ILE A 41 29.95 -23.67 9.04
N GLU A 42 30.22 -22.75 9.96
CA GLU A 42 30.59 -23.05 11.34
C GLU A 42 29.47 -22.64 12.28
N ILE A 43 28.94 -23.61 13.03
CA ILE A 43 27.90 -23.39 14.03
C ILE A 43 28.27 -24.06 15.35
N ASN A 44 28.39 -23.28 16.42
CA ASN A 44 28.75 -23.79 17.75
C ASN A 44 30.02 -24.66 17.75
N GLY A 45 31.02 -24.32 16.92
CA GLY A 45 32.28 -25.07 16.77
C GLY A 45 32.17 -26.34 15.89
N VAL A 46 30.99 -26.62 15.33
CA VAL A 46 30.78 -27.69 14.33
C VAL A 46 30.91 -27.08 12.95
N ILE A 47 31.81 -27.65 12.13
CA ILE A 47 31.94 -27.29 10.72
C ILE A 47 31.13 -28.28 9.88
N ALA A 48 30.13 -27.77 9.18
CA ALA A 48 29.32 -28.56 8.25
C ALA A 48 29.60 -28.12 6.82
N THR A 49 29.76 -29.09 5.92
CA THR A 49 29.86 -28.81 4.47
C THR A 49 28.45 -28.74 3.89
N ILE A 50 28.20 -27.70 3.07
CA ILE A 50 26.93 -27.45 2.41
C ILE A 50 27.14 -27.61 0.90
N ASN A 51 26.58 -28.67 0.34
CA ASN A 51 26.55 -28.94 -1.10
C ASN A 51 25.46 -29.97 -1.45
N SER A 52 25.21 -30.17 -2.74
CA SER A 52 24.27 -31.19 -3.22
C SER A 52 24.69 -32.59 -2.77
N GLY A 53 23.73 -33.38 -2.29
CA GLY A 53 23.89 -34.78 -1.91
C GLY A 53 24.58 -35.01 -0.56
N VAL A 54 24.87 -33.95 0.19
CA VAL A 54 25.56 -34.04 1.48
C VAL A 54 24.74 -34.80 2.51
N ASP A 55 25.42 -35.54 3.39
CA ASP A 55 24.79 -36.13 4.57
C ASP A 55 25.05 -35.23 5.78
N LEU A 56 23.96 -34.64 6.28
CA LEU A 56 23.91 -33.78 7.45
C LEU A 56 23.01 -34.40 8.54
N SER A 57 22.71 -35.69 8.44
CA SER A 57 21.79 -36.38 9.33
C SER A 57 22.20 -36.23 10.80
N GLY A 58 21.25 -35.80 11.63
CA GLY A 58 21.43 -35.65 13.08
C GLY A 58 22.30 -34.47 13.50
N ILE A 59 22.78 -33.63 12.57
CA ILE A 59 23.56 -32.44 12.90
C ILE A 59 22.65 -31.37 13.52
N ASN A 60 23.21 -30.59 14.45
CA ASN A 60 22.56 -29.40 14.98
C ASN A 60 22.95 -28.16 14.16
N LEU A 61 22.02 -27.69 13.34
CA LEU A 61 22.09 -26.48 12.52
C LEU A 61 21.07 -25.42 13.01
N GLU A 62 20.73 -25.43 14.30
CA GLU A 62 19.81 -24.46 14.89
C GLU A 62 20.30 -23.02 14.71
N GLY A 63 19.47 -22.18 14.09
CA GLY A 63 19.78 -20.78 13.80
C GLY A 63 20.69 -20.55 12.60
N ALA A 64 21.18 -21.61 11.92
CA ALA A 64 22.13 -21.53 10.82
C ALA A 64 21.70 -20.56 9.71
N ASP A 65 22.61 -19.72 9.21
CA ASP A 65 22.39 -19.02 7.96
C ASP A 65 22.66 -19.94 6.76
N LEU A 66 21.59 -20.43 6.15
CA LEU A 66 21.57 -21.28 4.96
C LEU A 66 20.76 -20.60 3.83
N GLU A 67 20.61 -19.26 3.84
CA GLU A 67 19.91 -18.54 2.79
C GLU A 67 20.55 -18.84 1.44
N GLY A 68 19.76 -19.28 0.46
CA GLY A 68 20.24 -19.66 -0.87
C GLY A 68 21.11 -20.93 -0.90
N ALA A 69 21.19 -21.72 0.17
CA ALA A 69 22.02 -22.92 0.19
C ALA A 69 21.57 -23.96 -0.86
N ASN A 70 22.54 -24.57 -1.55
CA ASN A 70 22.30 -25.75 -2.39
C ASN A 70 22.40 -27.03 -1.54
N LEU A 71 21.24 -27.55 -1.16
CA LEU A 71 21.03 -28.80 -0.44
C LEU A 71 20.21 -29.80 -1.30
N GLU A 72 20.29 -29.69 -2.63
CA GLU A 72 19.67 -30.64 -3.54
C GLU A 72 20.11 -32.06 -3.17
N ARG A 73 19.17 -33.01 -3.08
CA ARG A 73 19.41 -34.42 -2.69
C ARG A 73 20.11 -34.62 -1.34
N ALA A 74 20.23 -33.60 -0.49
CA ALA A 74 20.85 -33.74 0.82
C ALA A 74 20.08 -34.73 1.71
N ILE A 75 20.81 -35.41 2.59
CA ILE A 75 20.25 -36.27 3.63
C ILE A 75 20.29 -35.48 4.93
N LEU A 76 19.11 -35.07 5.40
CA LEU A 76 18.91 -34.21 6.57
C LEU A 76 18.02 -34.93 7.61
N ILE A 77 18.07 -36.26 7.65
CA ILE A 77 17.25 -37.07 8.55
C ILE A 77 17.56 -36.67 10.01
N THR A 78 16.54 -36.37 10.80
CA THR A 78 16.67 -35.96 12.22
C THR A 78 17.55 -34.73 12.47
N THR A 79 17.84 -33.93 11.43
CA THR A 79 18.65 -32.71 11.56
C THR A 79 17.86 -31.64 12.30
N ASN A 80 18.51 -30.92 13.22
CA ASN A 80 17.90 -29.76 13.86
C ASN A 80 18.18 -28.49 13.05
N LEU A 81 17.17 -27.95 12.39
CA LEU A 81 17.17 -26.71 11.61
C LEU A 81 16.22 -25.68 12.24
N LYS A 82 15.92 -25.82 13.54
CA LYS A 82 15.10 -24.88 14.28
C LYS A 82 15.66 -23.47 14.11
N GLU A 83 14.79 -22.50 13.84
CA GLU A 83 15.17 -21.08 13.65
C GLU A 83 16.19 -20.81 12.51
N ALA A 84 16.55 -21.81 11.70
CA ALA A 84 17.51 -21.63 10.61
C ALA A 84 16.93 -20.73 9.50
N ASN A 85 17.80 -19.93 8.88
CA ASN A 85 17.46 -19.15 7.70
C ASN A 85 17.74 -19.99 6.45
N LEU A 86 16.70 -20.49 5.78
CA LEU A 86 16.76 -21.29 4.56
C LEU A 86 16.05 -20.57 3.39
N LYS A 87 15.94 -19.24 3.47
CA LYS A 87 15.26 -18.44 2.44
C LYS A 87 15.88 -18.72 1.07
N GLY A 88 15.07 -19.03 0.07
CA GLY A 88 15.53 -19.33 -1.29
C GLY A 88 16.42 -20.58 -1.42
N ALA A 89 16.57 -21.40 -0.39
CA ALA A 89 17.40 -22.60 -0.44
C ALA A 89 16.82 -23.64 -1.42
N ASN A 90 17.70 -24.37 -2.10
CA ASN A 90 17.34 -25.52 -2.92
C ASN A 90 17.47 -26.79 -2.08
N LEU A 91 16.34 -27.40 -1.74
CA LEU A 91 16.20 -28.64 -0.97
C LEU A 91 15.56 -29.74 -1.82
N THR A 92 15.55 -29.62 -3.16
CA THR A 92 14.87 -30.56 -4.04
C THR A 92 15.36 -32.00 -3.86
N TYR A 93 14.43 -32.96 -3.88
CA TYR A 93 14.72 -34.39 -3.72
C TYR A 93 15.49 -34.77 -2.44
N SER A 94 15.48 -33.93 -1.41
CA SER A 94 16.17 -34.19 -0.14
C SER A 94 15.39 -35.17 0.75
N ARG A 95 16.10 -35.79 1.70
CA ARG A 95 15.52 -36.65 2.73
C ARG A 95 15.46 -35.89 4.05
N LEU A 96 14.28 -35.43 4.41
CA LEU A 96 14.02 -34.55 5.57
C LEU A 96 13.25 -35.28 6.68
N ASN A 97 13.26 -36.62 6.68
CA ASN A 97 12.52 -37.43 7.65
C ASN A 97 12.84 -37.01 9.09
N SER A 98 11.80 -36.67 9.86
CA SER A 98 11.93 -36.26 11.27
C SER A 98 12.88 -35.09 11.53
N ALA A 99 13.20 -34.27 10.52
CA ALA A 99 13.96 -33.04 10.72
C ALA A 99 13.11 -31.99 11.46
N ASN A 100 13.77 -31.13 12.23
CA ASN A 100 13.13 -30.04 12.96
C ASN A 100 13.38 -28.71 12.24
N PHE A 101 12.37 -28.16 11.60
CA PHE A 101 12.34 -26.82 10.98
C PHE A 101 11.47 -25.84 11.77
N SER A 102 11.18 -26.11 13.05
CA SER A 102 10.33 -25.21 13.83
C SER A 102 10.90 -23.79 13.86
N ASN A 103 10.05 -22.79 13.59
CA ASN A 103 10.42 -21.38 13.47
C ASN A 103 11.46 -21.05 12.37
N ALA A 104 11.80 -21.98 11.48
CA ALA A 104 12.75 -21.73 10.40
C ALA A 104 12.15 -20.81 9.32
N ASN A 105 13.00 -20.05 8.65
CA ASN A 105 12.62 -19.25 7.48
C ASN A 105 12.92 -20.02 6.19
N LEU A 106 11.91 -20.65 5.59
CA LEU A 106 11.97 -21.33 4.29
C LEU A 106 11.28 -20.52 3.18
N SER A 107 11.11 -19.21 3.33
CA SER A 107 10.45 -18.39 2.30
C SER A 107 11.17 -18.54 0.95
N GLU A 108 10.40 -18.69 -0.13
CA GLU A 108 10.89 -18.82 -1.50
C GLU A 108 11.83 -20.02 -1.75
N SER A 109 11.93 -20.96 -0.81
CA SER A 109 12.73 -22.18 -0.97
C SER A 109 12.05 -23.22 -1.89
N ASN A 110 12.83 -24.16 -2.40
CA ASN A 110 12.34 -25.25 -3.24
C ASN A 110 12.63 -26.62 -2.59
N LEU A 111 11.60 -27.25 -2.02
CA LEU A 111 11.64 -28.59 -1.44
C LEU A 111 10.95 -29.62 -2.34
N SER A 112 10.77 -29.33 -3.63
CA SER A 112 9.98 -30.21 -4.49
C SER A 112 10.58 -31.61 -4.60
N GLY A 113 9.72 -32.62 -4.54
CA GLY A 113 10.12 -34.04 -4.58
C GLY A 113 10.75 -34.59 -3.29
N SER A 114 10.85 -33.78 -2.23
CA SER A 114 11.50 -34.19 -0.97
C SER A 114 10.62 -35.05 -0.07
N ILE A 115 11.26 -35.81 0.83
CA ILE A 115 10.56 -36.66 1.81
C ILE A 115 10.53 -35.93 3.16
N LEU A 116 9.36 -35.41 3.54
CA LEU A 116 9.09 -34.62 4.74
C LEU A 116 8.41 -35.44 5.85
N GLN A 117 8.45 -36.77 5.78
CA GLN A 117 7.66 -37.61 6.69
C GLN A 117 8.07 -37.38 8.16
N GLY A 118 7.10 -37.01 8.99
CA GLY A 118 7.30 -36.81 10.43
C GLY A 118 8.17 -35.59 10.81
N SER A 119 8.49 -34.70 9.87
CA SER A 119 9.25 -33.48 10.19
C SER A 119 8.38 -32.42 10.87
N ASP A 120 9.01 -31.53 11.62
CA ASP A 120 8.34 -30.42 12.32
C ASP A 120 8.60 -29.09 11.61
N PHE A 121 7.58 -28.51 11.00
CA PHE A 121 7.55 -27.18 10.39
C PHE A 121 6.70 -26.20 11.22
N SER A 122 6.49 -26.47 12.51
CA SER A 122 5.66 -25.59 13.34
C SER A 122 6.20 -24.17 13.40
N SER A 123 5.32 -23.18 13.20
CA SER A 123 5.67 -21.75 13.11
C SER A 123 6.72 -21.40 12.04
N ALA A 124 7.04 -22.30 11.11
CA ALA A 124 7.98 -22.02 10.04
C ALA A 124 7.37 -21.06 9.00
N ASN A 125 8.22 -20.22 8.40
CA ASN A 125 7.81 -19.37 7.28
C ASN A 125 8.10 -20.07 5.94
N LEU A 126 7.07 -20.52 5.25
CA LEU A 126 7.11 -21.20 3.95
C LEU A 126 6.48 -20.33 2.84
N TYR A 127 6.41 -19.01 3.04
CA TYR A 127 5.87 -18.07 2.06
C TYR A 127 6.46 -18.29 0.67
N LYS A 128 5.61 -18.50 -0.35
CA LYS A 128 6.01 -18.77 -1.74
C LYS A 128 6.98 -19.96 -1.94
N SER A 129 7.13 -20.84 -0.96
CA SER A 129 7.96 -22.04 -1.14
C SER A 129 7.30 -23.02 -2.10
N ASN A 130 8.12 -23.83 -2.77
CA ASN A 130 7.66 -24.96 -3.55
C ASN A 130 7.86 -26.26 -2.77
N ILE A 131 6.77 -26.82 -2.25
CA ILE A 131 6.74 -28.12 -1.54
C ILE A 131 5.95 -29.16 -2.33
N SER A 132 5.91 -29.03 -3.66
CA SER A 132 5.20 -29.93 -4.55
C SER A 132 5.85 -31.32 -4.59
N SER A 133 5.05 -32.35 -4.87
CA SER A 133 5.49 -33.75 -5.00
C SER A 133 6.19 -34.29 -3.75
N THR A 134 5.89 -33.71 -2.59
CA THR A 134 6.48 -34.13 -1.32
C THR A 134 5.59 -35.15 -0.60
N ASN A 135 6.24 -36.05 0.13
CA ASN A 135 5.56 -36.87 1.13
C ASN A 135 5.70 -36.20 2.50
N MET A 136 4.64 -35.55 2.97
CA MET A 136 4.59 -34.87 4.26
C MET A 136 3.69 -35.59 5.28
N SER A 137 3.53 -36.91 5.11
CA SER A 137 2.77 -37.72 6.05
C SER A 137 3.30 -37.57 7.47
N ASN A 138 2.40 -37.38 8.44
CA ASN A 138 2.71 -37.16 9.86
C ASN A 138 3.55 -35.90 10.15
N ALA A 139 3.76 -35.02 9.17
CA ALA A 139 4.47 -33.76 9.40
C ALA A 139 3.62 -32.76 10.18
N ASN A 140 4.27 -31.83 10.89
CA ASN A 140 3.61 -30.80 11.67
C ASN A 140 3.81 -29.42 11.03
N PHE A 141 2.75 -28.82 10.47
CA PHE A 141 2.74 -27.47 9.91
C PHE A 141 1.95 -26.49 10.79
N LYS A 142 1.78 -26.80 12.08
CA LYS A 142 1.02 -25.97 13.01
C LYS A 142 1.54 -24.54 13.02
N ASP A 143 0.64 -23.56 12.92
CA ASP A 143 0.93 -22.12 12.97
C ASP A 143 1.97 -21.66 11.92
N SER A 144 2.25 -22.47 10.89
CA SER A 144 3.18 -22.12 9.81
C SER A 144 2.57 -21.12 8.83
N ASN A 145 3.43 -20.39 8.12
CA ASN A 145 3.02 -19.51 7.03
C ASN A 145 3.25 -20.19 5.67
N LEU A 146 2.19 -20.72 5.08
CA LEU A 146 2.15 -21.33 3.74
C LEU A 146 1.53 -20.39 2.69
N GLU A 147 1.47 -19.08 2.98
CA GLU A 147 0.87 -18.13 2.04
C GLU A 147 1.57 -18.17 0.68
N ASN A 148 0.78 -18.31 -0.39
CA ASN A 148 1.23 -18.48 -1.78
C ASN A 148 2.19 -19.66 -2.01
N ALA A 149 2.26 -20.64 -1.10
CA ALA A 149 3.06 -21.83 -1.31
C ALA A 149 2.45 -22.77 -2.36
N TYR A 150 3.30 -23.55 -3.02
CA TYR A 150 2.90 -24.52 -4.04
C TYR A 150 2.92 -25.94 -3.46
N LEU A 151 1.75 -26.56 -3.37
CA LEU A 151 1.51 -27.89 -2.78
C LEU A 151 0.84 -28.81 -3.81
N TYR A 152 1.44 -29.00 -4.98
CA TYR A 152 0.92 -29.95 -5.98
C TYR A 152 1.34 -31.37 -5.69
N SER A 153 0.49 -32.35 -5.97
CA SER A 153 0.84 -33.77 -5.86
C SER A 153 1.40 -34.19 -4.49
N VAL A 154 0.85 -33.64 -3.40
CA VAL A 154 1.34 -33.89 -2.04
C VAL A 154 0.64 -35.09 -1.38
N SER A 155 1.36 -35.76 -0.48
CA SER A 155 0.78 -36.76 0.45
C SER A 155 0.71 -36.17 1.86
N ILE A 156 -0.52 -35.98 2.37
CA ILE A 156 -0.77 -35.27 3.64
C ILE A 156 -1.39 -36.14 4.74
N GLN A 157 -1.17 -37.46 4.72
CA GLN A 157 -1.76 -38.36 5.71
C GLN A 157 -1.31 -37.96 7.12
N ARG A 158 -2.27 -37.64 8.00
CA ARG A 158 -2.01 -37.21 9.39
C ARG A 158 -1.12 -35.96 9.49
N THR A 159 -1.11 -35.10 8.49
CA THR A 159 -0.39 -33.82 8.54
C THR A 159 -1.19 -32.79 9.34
N ASN A 160 -0.53 -32.07 10.24
CA ASN A 160 -1.17 -31.06 11.07
C ASN A 160 -1.06 -29.66 10.46
N PHE A 161 -2.16 -29.10 9.95
CA PHE A 161 -2.26 -27.72 9.44
C PHE A 161 -3.02 -26.77 10.38
N SER A 162 -3.15 -27.13 11.67
CA SER A 162 -3.85 -26.26 12.63
C SER A 162 -3.18 -24.88 12.72
N GLY A 163 -3.97 -23.81 12.63
CA GLY A 163 -3.46 -22.44 12.69
C GLY A 163 -2.61 -21.96 11.51
N SER A 164 -2.27 -22.81 10.54
CA SER A 164 -1.43 -22.39 9.42
C SER A 164 -2.15 -21.40 8.50
N ASN A 165 -1.41 -20.37 8.06
CA ASN A 165 -1.86 -19.46 7.01
C ASN A 165 -1.64 -20.12 5.65
N ILE A 166 -2.72 -20.46 4.94
CA ILE A 166 -2.69 -21.13 3.63
C ILE A 166 -3.25 -20.23 2.53
N ASN A 167 -3.37 -18.92 2.78
CA ASN A 167 -3.98 -17.99 1.84
C ASN A 167 -3.20 -17.97 0.51
N GLY A 168 -3.92 -18.05 -0.61
CA GLY A 168 -3.32 -18.08 -1.95
C GLY A 168 -2.49 -19.33 -2.27
N SER A 169 -2.39 -20.30 -1.35
CA SER A 169 -1.69 -21.56 -1.63
C SER A 169 -2.47 -22.42 -2.61
N SER A 170 -1.74 -23.23 -3.40
CA SER A 170 -2.32 -24.18 -4.35
C SER A 170 -2.11 -25.59 -3.85
N ILE A 171 -3.17 -26.28 -3.39
CA ILE A 171 -3.06 -27.59 -2.74
C ILE A 171 -3.78 -28.66 -3.55
N TYR A 172 -3.04 -29.67 -4.01
CA TYR A 172 -3.58 -30.79 -4.78
C TYR A 172 -3.01 -32.15 -4.31
N PRO A 173 -3.85 -33.18 -4.13
CA PRO A 173 -3.38 -34.50 -3.73
C PRO A 173 -2.48 -35.14 -4.78
N SER A 174 -1.58 -36.02 -4.33
CA SER A 174 -0.93 -36.99 -5.22
C SER A 174 -1.94 -37.98 -5.82
N TYR A 175 -1.64 -38.54 -7.00
CA TYR A 175 -2.54 -39.45 -7.73
C TYR A 175 -3.02 -40.66 -6.92
N ASN A 176 -2.17 -41.19 -6.03
CA ASN A 176 -2.48 -42.35 -5.18
C ASN A 176 -2.82 -41.97 -3.73
N SER A 177 -3.31 -40.76 -3.49
CA SER A 177 -3.65 -40.31 -2.13
C SER A 177 -4.80 -41.12 -1.54
N SER A 178 -4.73 -41.41 -0.24
CA SER A 178 -5.86 -42.00 0.47
C SER A 178 -7.09 -41.07 0.43
N ASN A 179 -8.29 -41.65 0.52
CA ASN A 179 -9.55 -40.88 0.58
C ASN A 179 -9.54 -39.83 1.71
N GLU A 180 -8.95 -40.18 2.86
CA GLU A 180 -8.78 -39.27 4.00
C GLU A 180 -7.95 -38.04 3.61
N SER A 181 -6.86 -38.22 2.86
CA SER A 181 -6.04 -37.11 2.40
C SER A 181 -6.74 -36.26 1.34
N VAL A 182 -7.50 -36.88 0.43
CA VAL A 182 -8.31 -36.15 -0.54
C VAL A 182 -9.34 -35.26 0.18
N GLN A 183 -10.06 -35.80 1.17
CA GLN A 183 -11.01 -35.04 1.98
C GLN A 183 -10.34 -33.93 2.78
N ALA A 184 -9.18 -34.20 3.38
CA ALA A 184 -8.42 -33.20 4.12
C ALA A 184 -7.99 -32.03 3.21
N ILE A 185 -7.55 -32.30 1.98
CA ILE A 185 -7.22 -31.26 1.00
C ILE A 185 -8.47 -30.48 0.58
N GLN A 186 -9.59 -31.14 0.32
CA GLN A 186 -10.85 -30.46 0.02
C GLN A 186 -11.28 -29.51 1.15
N ASN A 187 -11.12 -29.92 2.41
CA ASN A 187 -11.42 -29.06 3.56
C ASN A 187 -10.49 -27.84 3.65
N LEU A 188 -9.20 -28.01 3.31
CA LEU A 188 -8.25 -26.89 3.22
C LEU A 188 -8.62 -25.93 2.09
N ASP A 189 -8.98 -26.45 0.91
CA ASP A 189 -9.42 -25.64 -0.23
C ASP A 189 -10.68 -24.83 0.10
N LEU A 190 -11.67 -25.44 0.75
CA LEU A 190 -12.86 -24.75 1.24
C LEU A 190 -12.52 -23.64 2.25
N LYS A 191 -11.55 -23.86 3.14
CA LYS A 191 -11.06 -22.84 4.07
C LYS A 191 -10.43 -21.67 3.32
N ILE A 192 -9.62 -21.94 2.28
CA ILE A 192 -9.01 -20.91 1.43
C ILE A 192 -10.09 -20.07 0.74
N GLN A 193 -11.08 -20.72 0.13
CA GLN A 193 -12.20 -20.05 -0.54
C GLN A 193 -13.02 -19.20 0.44
N LEU A 194 -13.25 -19.67 1.67
CA LEU A 194 -13.96 -18.93 2.71
C LEU A 194 -13.21 -17.66 3.13
N GLU A 195 -11.89 -17.72 3.31
CA GLU A 195 -11.09 -16.54 3.62
C GLU A 195 -11.06 -15.52 2.48
N GLN A 196 -11.01 -15.99 1.22
CA GLN A 196 -11.15 -15.14 0.04
C GLN A 196 -12.52 -14.43 0.00
N LEU A 197 -13.61 -15.15 0.31
CA LEU A 197 -14.95 -14.59 0.37
C LEU A 197 -15.07 -13.52 1.47
N LYS A 198 -14.50 -13.75 2.66
CA LYS A 198 -14.47 -12.75 3.74
C LYS A 198 -13.73 -11.48 3.31
N ALA A 199 -12.59 -11.62 2.62
CA ALA A 199 -11.84 -10.49 2.10
C ALA A 199 -12.67 -9.69 1.07
N MET A 200 -13.41 -10.38 0.21
CA MET A 200 -14.29 -9.74 -0.78
C MET A 200 -15.45 -8.98 -0.13
N ASN A 201 -16.07 -9.54 0.92
CA ASN A 201 -17.13 -8.84 1.66
C ASN A 201 -16.61 -7.55 2.32
N ALA A 202 -15.41 -7.58 2.90
CA ALA A 202 -14.80 -6.37 3.48
C ALA A 202 -14.53 -5.27 2.44
N ILE A 203 -14.29 -5.65 1.17
CA ILE A 203 -14.17 -4.68 0.06
C ILE A 203 -15.55 -4.13 -0.30
N SER A 204 -16.58 -4.97 -0.34
CA SER A 204 -17.96 -4.55 -0.58
C SER A 204 -18.41 -3.48 0.42
N ASP A 205 -18.14 -3.69 1.71
CA ASP A 205 -18.48 -2.72 2.77
C ASP A 205 -17.79 -1.37 2.55
N LYS A 206 -16.52 -1.38 2.11
CA LYS A 206 -15.77 -0.15 1.79
C LYS A 206 -16.34 0.57 0.58
N ILE A 207 -16.81 -0.16 -0.44
CA ILE A 207 -17.45 0.43 -1.63
C ILE A 207 -18.75 1.12 -1.23
N GLU A 208 -19.55 0.54 -0.35
CA GLU A 208 -20.78 1.15 0.14
C GLU A 208 -20.51 2.47 0.88
N ILE A 209 -19.49 2.50 1.74
CA ILE A 209 -19.04 3.71 2.42
C ILE A 209 -18.61 4.79 1.41
N LEU A 210 -17.83 4.41 0.40
CA LEU A 210 -17.38 5.34 -0.65
C LEU A 210 -18.54 5.89 -1.47
N ASN A 211 -19.51 5.06 -1.83
CA ASN A 211 -20.71 5.50 -2.56
C ASN A 211 -21.51 6.52 -1.75
N THR A 212 -21.67 6.28 -0.45
CA THR A 212 -22.31 7.24 0.46
C THR A 212 -21.56 8.58 0.45
N ARG A 213 -20.22 8.55 0.53
CA ARG A 213 -19.40 9.76 0.50
C ARG A 213 -19.47 10.51 -0.83
N ILE A 214 -19.52 9.79 -1.95
CA ILE A 214 -19.68 10.38 -3.29
C ILE A 214 -21.02 11.13 -3.37
N ASN A 215 -22.11 10.53 -2.89
CA ASN A 215 -23.42 11.17 -2.89
C ASN A 215 -23.44 12.43 -2.02
N GLU A 216 -22.80 12.41 -0.84
CA GLU A 216 -22.65 13.61 0.00
C GLU A 216 -21.87 14.74 -0.69
N LEU A 217 -20.80 14.39 -1.43
CA LEU A 217 -20.00 15.37 -2.15
C LEU A 217 -20.74 15.93 -3.35
N ALA A 218 -21.49 15.11 -4.08
CA ALA A 218 -22.32 15.55 -5.19
C ALA A 218 -23.34 16.60 -4.75
N ALA A 219 -24.05 16.36 -3.64
CA ALA A 219 -24.99 17.33 -3.07
C ALA A 219 -24.31 18.67 -2.69
N LYS A 220 -23.07 18.62 -2.17
CA LYS A 220 -22.30 19.83 -1.85
C LYS A 220 -21.82 20.59 -3.09
N VAL A 221 -21.56 19.89 -4.18
CA VAL A 221 -21.22 20.52 -5.46
C VAL A 221 -22.44 21.23 -6.01
N GLU A 222 -23.60 20.57 -6.02
CA GLU A 222 -24.86 21.17 -6.45
C GLU A 222 -25.19 22.45 -5.65
N GLU A 223 -25.04 22.41 -4.31
CA GLU A 223 -25.22 23.59 -3.45
C GLU A 223 -24.24 24.73 -3.80
N LYS A 224 -23.01 24.40 -4.21
CA LYS A 224 -22.00 25.40 -4.62
C LYS A 224 -22.30 25.97 -6.00
N ASP A 225 -22.74 25.14 -6.94
CA ASP A 225 -23.10 25.57 -8.28
C ASP A 225 -24.30 26.53 -8.23
N GLU A 226 -25.29 26.25 -7.37
CA GLU A 226 -26.38 27.20 -7.10
C GLU A 226 -25.87 28.54 -6.54
N LYS A 227 -24.92 28.52 -5.60
CA LYS A 227 -24.31 29.74 -5.04
C LYS A 227 -23.52 30.51 -6.10
N ILE A 228 -22.77 29.82 -6.96
CA ILE A 228 -22.02 30.43 -8.07
C ILE A 228 -22.99 31.10 -9.04
N ALA A 229 -24.06 30.41 -9.45
CA ALA A 229 -25.07 30.98 -10.35
C ALA A 229 -25.75 32.25 -9.79
N ILE A 230 -25.92 32.35 -8.46
CA ILE A 230 -26.40 33.57 -7.81
C ILE A 230 -25.34 34.69 -7.88
N LEU A 231 -24.07 34.37 -7.67
CA LEU A 231 -22.98 35.34 -7.71
C LEU A 231 -22.72 35.87 -9.13
N GLU A 232 -22.83 35.02 -10.15
CA GLU A 232 -22.67 35.41 -11.56
C GLU A 232 -23.74 36.38 -12.04
N LYS A 233 -24.92 36.40 -11.40
CA LYS A 233 -25.97 37.39 -11.68
C LYS A 233 -25.71 38.76 -11.05
N ARG A 234 -24.70 38.89 -10.18
CA ARG A 234 -24.38 40.17 -9.54
C ARG A 234 -23.56 41.04 -10.50
N PRO A 235 -23.83 42.36 -10.54
CA PRO A 235 -23.05 43.24 -11.39
C PRO A 235 -21.59 43.33 -10.92
N THR A 236 -20.73 43.44 -11.91
CA THR A 236 -19.29 43.65 -11.76
C THR A 236 -18.98 45.01 -11.16
N LEU A 237 -17.76 45.17 -10.63
CA LEU A 237 -17.33 46.45 -10.03
C LEU A 237 -17.42 47.61 -11.03
N GLU A 238 -17.12 47.35 -12.31
CA GLU A 238 -17.22 48.33 -13.40
C GLU A 238 -18.68 48.74 -13.65
N GLU A 239 -19.61 47.77 -13.74
CA GLU A 239 -21.05 48.06 -13.87
C GLU A 239 -21.60 48.83 -12.66
N VAL A 240 -21.13 48.53 -11.45
CA VAL A 240 -21.50 49.29 -10.24
C VAL A 240 -20.93 50.72 -10.25
N GLN A 241 -19.76 50.92 -10.84
CA GLN A 241 -19.16 52.26 -10.96
C GLN A 241 -19.86 53.10 -12.03
N GLU A 242 -20.25 52.49 -13.15
CA GLU A 242 -21.01 53.16 -14.21
C GLU A 242 -22.44 53.49 -13.77
N GLY A 243 -23.14 52.59 -13.06
CA GLY A 243 -24.49 52.84 -12.54
C GLY A 243 -24.57 53.93 -11.45
N ARG A 244 -23.44 54.30 -10.83
CA ARG A 244 -23.35 55.46 -9.91
C ARG A 244 -23.19 56.79 -10.65
N ALA A 245 -23.04 56.80 -11.97
CA ALA A 245 -23.02 58.01 -12.76
C ALA A 245 -24.45 58.57 -12.89
N GLY A 246 -25.02 59.07 -11.79
CA GLY A 246 -26.13 60.01 -11.88
C GLY A 246 -25.69 61.20 -12.72
N SER A 247 -26.27 61.35 -13.91
CA SER A 247 -25.96 62.48 -14.77
C SER A 247 -26.54 63.76 -14.17
N ILE A 248 -25.68 64.69 -13.76
CA ILE A 248 -26.09 66.07 -13.54
C ILE A 248 -26.24 66.71 -14.92
N VAL A 249 -27.48 66.82 -15.40
CA VAL A 249 -27.75 67.50 -16.67
C VAL A 249 -27.88 69.00 -16.39
N LEU A 250 -26.88 69.77 -16.81
CA LEU A 250 -26.92 71.22 -16.81
C LEU A 250 -27.41 71.67 -18.19
N ALA A 251 -28.71 71.99 -18.30
CA ALA A 251 -29.27 72.56 -19.52
C ALA A 251 -29.35 74.08 -19.40
N VAL A 252 -28.64 74.80 -20.27
CA VAL A 252 -28.78 76.24 -20.42
C VAL A 252 -29.63 76.47 -21.66
N GLU A 253 -30.79 77.11 -21.52
CA GLU A 253 -31.56 77.53 -22.69
C GLU A 253 -30.80 78.65 -23.40
N PRO A 254 -30.62 78.58 -24.73
CA PRO A 254 -29.66 79.44 -25.43
C PRO A 254 -30.03 80.94 -25.47
N ASP A 255 -31.25 81.33 -25.06
CA ASP A 255 -31.83 82.64 -25.40
C ASP A 255 -32.54 83.35 -24.22
N GLY A 256 -32.32 82.95 -22.95
CA GLY A 256 -33.11 83.45 -21.82
C GLY A 256 -32.32 83.89 -20.58
N ASP A 257 -32.89 84.83 -19.82
CA ASP A 257 -32.40 85.32 -18.52
C ASP A 257 -32.44 84.26 -17.40
N ASN A 258 -32.43 82.96 -17.71
CA ASN A 258 -32.67 81.87 -16.76
C ASN A 258 -31.75 80.66 -17.00
N ILE A 259 -31.38 79.97 -15.92
CA ILE A 259 -30.71 78.67 -15.95
C ILE A 259 -31.60 77.64 -15.27
N THR A 260 -31.80 76.47 -15.89
CA THR A 260 -32.55 75.36 -15.29
C THR A 260 -31.59 74.23 -14.94
N LEU A 261 -31.58 73.85 -13.66
CA LEU A 261 -30.79 72.73 -13.15
C LEU A 261 -31.72 71.56 -12.88
N GLY A 262 -31.46 70.40 -13.50
CA GLY A 262 -32.21 69.17 -13.28
C GLY A 262 -31.37 68.10 -12.59
N LEU A 263 -31.90 67.51 -11.53
CA LEU A 263 -31.34 66.33 -10.89
C LEU A 263 -32.36 65.18 -10.91
N THR A 264 -31.95 64.04 -11.45
CA THR A 264 -32.71 62.79 -11.40
C THR A 264 -32.07 61.84 -10.40
N ILE A 265 -32.87 61.31 -9.47
CA ILE A 265 -32.44 60.31 -8.49
C ILE A 265 -33.09 58.98 -8.87
N GLU A 266 -32.29 57.93 -8.98
CA GLU A 266 -32.74 56.58 -9.32
C GLU A 266 -32.21 55.60 -8.28
N GLN A 267 -32.96 54.53 -8.03
CA GLN A 267 -32.56 53.43 -7.14
C GLN A 267 -32.70 52.09 -7.85
N SER A 268 -31.91 51.11 -7.40
CA SER A 268 -32.03 49.73 -7.84
C SER A 268 -31.76 48.79 -6.68
N ASP A 269 -32.57 47.74 -6.56
CA ASP A 269 -32.39 46.68 -5.55
C ASP A 269 -31.42 45.57 -6.01
N ASN A 270 -31.14 45.49 -7.33
CA ASN A 270 -30.24 44.48 -7.92
C ASN A 270 -29.14 45.09 -8.81
N LEU A 271 -29.04 46.42 -8.88
CA LEU A 271 -28.08 47.21 -9.65
C LEU A 271 -28.17 47.05 -11.18
N VAL A 272 -29.10 46.24 -11.69
CA VAL A 272 -29.33 46.00 -13.13
C VAL A 272 -30.61 46.70 -13.59
N GLU A 273 -31.65 46.70 -12.77
CA GLU A 273 -32.94 47.32 -13.07
C GLU A 273 -33.11 48.58 -12.24
N TRP A 274 -33.06 49.74 -12.90
CA TRP A 274 -33.14 51.05 -12.25
C TRP A 274 -34.58 51.57 -12.25
N THR A 275 -35.03 52.02 -11.08
CA THR A 275 -36.33 52.66 -10.89
C THR A 275 -36.10 54.10 -10.47
N LYS A 276 -36.68 55.04 -11.23
CA LYS A 276 -36.66 56.46 -10.88
C LYS A 276 -37.38 56.68 -9.55
N LEU A 277 -36.69 57.26 -8.59
CA LEU A 277 -37.28 57.67 -7.32
C LEU A 277 -38.04 58.99 -7.52
N ASN A 278 -39.15 59.11 -6.82
CA ASN A 278 -40.14 60.19 -6.96
C ASN A 278 -39.55 61.59 -7.18
N GLY A 279 -39.61 62.03 -8.44
CA GLY A 279 -39.51 63.42 -8.85
C GLY A 279 -38.17 63.81 -9.46
N GLU A 280 -38.20 64.33 -10.68
CA GLU A 280 -37.15 65.23 -11.16
C GLU A 280 -37.19 66.48 -10.28
N MET A 281 -36.07 66.81 -9.63
CA MET A 281 -35.93 68.10 -8.98
C MET A 281 -35.36 69.06 -10.00
N THR A 282 -36.23 69.92 -10.53
CA THR A 282 -35.84 71.03 -11.39
C THR A 282 -35.95 72.34 -10.61
N ARG A 283 -34.92 73.18 -10.73
CA ARG A 283 -34.98 74.54 -10.22
C ARG A 283 -34.49 75.51 -11.27
N THR A 284 -35.33 76.48 -11.59
CA THR A 284 -35.00 77.59 -12.48
C THR A 284 -34.56 78.78 -11.65
N ILE A 285 -33.43 79.38 -12.03
CA ILE A 285 -32.85 80.52 -11.34
C ILE A 285 -32.68 81.66 -12.36
N PRO A 286 -33.23 82.85 -12.11
CA PRO A 286 -33.03 83.99 -12.98
C PRO A 286 -31.61 84.55 -12.85
N ILE A 287 -31.09 85.08 -13.95
CA ILE A 287 -29.80 85.75 -14.06
C ILE A 287 -30.05 87.26 -13.92
N PRO A 288 -29.62 87.92 -12.83
CA PRO A 288 -29.70 89.36 -12.68
C PRO A 288 -28.92 90.08 -13.76
N ASP A 289 -29.43 91.24 -14.12
CA ASP A 289 -28.89 92.12 -15.14
C ASP A 289 -27.38 92.40 -14.94
N GLY A 290 -26.61 92.21 -16.01
CA GLY A 290 -25.15 92.43 -16.02
C GLY A 290 -24.28 91.28 -15.46
N LYS A 291 -24.86 90.17 -14.99
CA LYS A 291 -24.10 88.97 -14.60
C LYS A 291 -23.94 88.01 -15.78
N LYS A 292 -22.73 87.45 -15.94
CA LYS A 292 -22.39 86.49 -17.02
C LYS A 292 -22.10 85.06 -16.55
N PHE A 293 -21.95 84.86 -15.25
CA PHE A 293 -21.52 83.57 -14.68
C PHE A 293 -22.21 83.28 -13.35
N TYR A 294 -22.47 82.00 -13.10
CA TYR A 294 -22.95 81.45 -11.85
C TYR A 294 -22.09 80.29 -11.41
N ARG A 295 -21.89 80.14 -10.10
CA ARG A 295 -21.18 79.01 -9.50
C ARG A 295 -22.06 78.37 -8.45
N PHE A 296 -22.18 77.05 -8.52
CA PHE A 296 -22.91 76.24 -7.56
C PHE A 296 -21.91 75.36 -6.81
N ALA A 297 -22.09 75.24 -5.49
CA ALA A 297 -21.39 74.27 -4.67
C ALA A 297 -22.44 73.30 -4.15
N LEU A 298 -22.25 72.01 -4.43
CA LEU A 298 -23.02 70.94 -3.78
C LEU A 298 -22.26 70.63 -2.49
N ASP A 299 -22.81 71.04 -1.36
CA ASP A 299 -22.27 70.65 -0.06
C ASP A 299 -22.61 69.19 0.22
N LYS A 300 -21.69 68.49 0.90
CA LYS A 300 -21.79 67.05 1.17
C LYS A 300 -22.95 66.68 2.09
#